data_AF-T2JSZ0-F1
#
_entry.id   AF-T2JSZ0-F1
#
_cell.length_a   1.000
_cell.length_b   1.000
_cell.length_c   1.000
_cell.angle_alpha   90.00
_cell.angle_beta   90.00
_cell.angle_gamma   90.00
#
_symmetry.space_group_name_H-M   'P 1'
#
loop_
_entity.id
_entity.type
_entity.pdbx_description
1 polymer ?
#
loop_
_entity_poly.entity_id
_entity_poly.type
_entity_poly.pdbx_seq_one_letter_code
_entity_poly.pdbx_strand_id
1 'polypeptide(L)'
;MKWDLFSANTLTPTSPTEVINITANLGRLESTSSRFPEDWDPTIYLWDGNNIVGGLFGDNRGGEFNSVEGTSNGSFNNTTFGPFLYAGNDFPNIGESANFNVEFELGQTETKVTLSGLGETLSFTTNNFDRTQSLSLLIARNHFYERYDINSITVTSNHVVPEPLTILGAGTAVAFGISFKRKVNQSQNKPNKS
;
A
#
# COMPACT_ATOMS: atom_id res chain seq x y z
N MET A 1 2.93 -6.67 5.94
CA MET A 1 2.15 -5.77 6.80
C MET A 1 0.87 -5.41 6.08
N LYS A 2 -0.29 -5.45 6.74
CA LYS A 2 -1.60 -5.25 6.10
C LYS A 2 -2.43 -4.20 6.85
N TRP A 3 -3.08 -3.29 6.14
CA TRP A 3 -4.05 -2.33 6.69
C TRP A 3 -5.33 -2.29 5.87
N ASP A 4 -6.48 -2.42 6.53
CA ASP A 4 -7.79 -2.29 5.88
C ASP A 4 -8.07 -0.81 5.54
N LEU A 5 -8.45 -0.55 4.29
CA LEU A 5 -8.73 0.80 3.77
C LEU A 5 -10.23 1.01 3.54
N PHE A 6 -10.87 0.04 2.85
CA PHE A 6 -12.29 0.08 2.53
C PHE A 6 -12.96 -1.22 2.95
N SER A 7 -14.19 -1.10 3.45
CA SER A 7 -15.06 -2.27 3.61
C SER A 7 -15.63 -2.68 2.25
N ALA A 8 -16.00 -3.96 2.12
CA ALA A 8 -16.68 -4.43 0.92
C ALA A 8 -17.90 -3.57 0.58
N ASN A 9 -18.08 -3.32 -0.72
CA ASN A 9 -19.14 -2.51 -1.32
C ASN A 9 -19.11 -1.02 -0.95
N THR A 10 -18.03 -0.50 -0.33
CA THR A 10 -17.82 0.96 -0.27
C THR A 10 -17.71 1.55 -1.67
N LEU A 11 -17.03 0.84 -2.58
CA LEU A 11 -17.10 1.08 -4.02
C LEU A 11 -18.02 0.03 -4.63
N THR A 12 -18.84 0.46 -5.59
CA THR A 12 -19.77 -0.37 -6.35
C THR A 12 -19.28 -0.48 -7.80
N PRO A 13 -19.80 -1.42 -8.61
CA PRO A 13 -19.43 -1.53 -10.03
C PRO A 13 -19.65 -0.24 -10.82
N THR A 14 -20.61 0.59 -10.39
CA THR A 14 -20.97 1.85 -11.05
C THR A 14 -20.42 3.09 -10.35
N SER A 15 -19.65 2.92 -9.27
CA SER A 15 -19.01 4.06 -8.61
C SER A 15 -18.08 4.79 -9.60
N PRO A 16 -17.95 6.13 -9.50
CA PRO A 16 -16.92 6.87 -10.23
C PRO A 16 -15.52 6.29 -9.96
N THR A 17 -14.54 6.61 -10.80
CA THR A 17 -13.14 6.19 -10.57
C THR A 17 -12.68 6.66 -9.19
N GLU A 18 -12.22 5.70 -8.39
CA GLU A 18 -11.61 5.97 -7.09
C GLU A 18 -10.10 6.01 -7.26
N VAL A 19 -9.45 7.04 -6.73
CA VAL A 19 -7.99 7.18 -6.76
C VAL A 19 -7.49 6.99 -5.34
N ILE A 20 -6.65 5.98 -5.12
CA ILE A 20 -5.97 5.73 -3.86
C ILE A 20 -4.49 5.99 -4.08
N ASN A 21 -3.91 6.91 -3.33
CA ASN A 21 -2.50 7.22 -3.41
C ASN A 21 -1.79 6.83 -2.11
N ILE A 22 -0.75 6.00 -2.24
CA ILE A 22 0.04 5.49 -1.12
C ILE A 22 1.45 6.05 -1.25
N THR A 23 1.86 6.88 -0.31
CA THR A 23 3.25 7.33 -0.20
C THR A 23 3.88 6.66 1.00
N ALA A 24 4.98 5.93 0.77
CA ALA A 24 5.75 5.26 1.81
C ALA A 24 7.18 5.81 1.84
N ASN A 25 7.64 6.21 3.03
CA ASN A 25 9.06 6.45 3.27
C ASN A 25 9.71 5.16 3.77
N LEU A 26 10.61 4.61 2.97
CA LEU A 26 11.20 3.30 3.17
C LEU A 26 12.70 3.43 3.43
N GLY A 27 13.15 2.92 4.57
CA GLY A 27 14.55 2.86 4.97
C GLY A 27 15.21 1.58 4.51
N ARG A 28 16.46 1.65 4.05
CA ARG A 28 17.24 0.48 3.65
C ARG A 28 18.05 -0.05 4.82
N LEU A 29 17.94 -1.34 5.07
CA LEU A 29 18.70 -2.06 6.10
C LEU A 29 19.55 -3.15 5.44
N GLU A 30 20.62 -3.55 6.13
CA GLU A 30 21.38 -4.74 5.72
C GLU A 30 20.47 -5.97 5.70
N SER A 31 20.50 -6.69 4.58
CA SER A 31 19.87 -7.99 4.44
C SER A 31 20.56 -9.00 5.36
N THR A 32 19.81 -10.03 5.76
CA THR A 32 20.36 -11.15 6.55
C THR A 32 21.11 -12.18 5.71
N SER A 33 21.12 -12.02 4.38
CA SER A 33 21.84 -12.89 3.46
C SER A 33 23.29 -12.43 3.34
N SER A 34 24.24 -13.32 3.66
CA SER A 34 25.66 -13.06 3.38
C SER A 34 26.02 -13.07 1.89
N ARG A 35 25.12 -13.58 1.03
CA ARG A 35 25.30 -13.58 -0.43
C ARG A 35 24.77 -12.31 -1.07
N PHE A 36 23.74 -11.73 -0.48
CA PHE A 36 23.05 -10.53 -0.96
C PHE A 36 22.86 -9.57 0.23
N PRO A 37 23.95 -8.99 0.77
CA PRO A 37 23.89 -8.14 1.96
C PRO A 37 23.15 -6.82 1.71
N GLU A 38 23.03 -6.45 0.43
CA GLU A 38 22.45 -5.20 -0.02
C GLU A 38 21.01 -5.34 -0.54
N ASP A 39 20.49 -6.57 -0.72
CA ASP A 39 19.18 -6.83 -1.39
C ASP A 39 18.04 -6.08 -0.70
N TRP A 40 17.35 -5.24 -1.47
CA TRP A 40 16.33 -4.33 -0.98
C TRP A 40 15.20 -4.16 -2.01
N ASP A 41 14.17 -5.00 -1.85
CA ASP A 41 13.01 -5.10 -2.74
C ASP A 41 11.67 -4.85 -2.01
N PRO A 42 11.45 -3.68 -1.38
CA PRO A 42 10.13 -3.39 -0.83
C PRO A 42 9.06 -3.43 -1.93
N THR A 43 7.99 -4.17 -1.63
CA THR A 43 6.85 -4.30 -2.54
C THR A 43 5.57 -3.79 -1.87
N ILE A 44 4.83 -2.95 -2.60
CA ILE A 44 3.59 -2.32 -2.12
C ILE A 44 2.44 -2.75 -3.02
N TYR A 45 1.37 -3.28 -2.42
CA TYR A 45 0.17 -3.71 -3.11
C TYR A 45 -1.10 -3.08 -2.53
N LEU A 46 -2.12 -3.02 -3.37
CA LEU A 46 -3.51 -3.06 -2.96
C LEU A 46 -4.01 -4.51 -3.05
N TRP A 47 -4.78 -4.94 -2.06
CA TRP A 47 -5.33 -6.30 -1.93
C TRP A 47 -6.86 -6.24 -1.83
N ASP A 48 -7.56 -7.02 -2.66
CA ASP A 48 -9.03 -7.11 -2.67
C ASP A 48 -9.57 -8.28 -1.83
N GLY A 49 -8.71 -8.93 -1.03
CA GLY A 49 -9.07 -10.14 -0.29
C GLY A 49 -8.70 -11.44 -1.01
N ASN A 50 -8.39 -11.39 -2.32
CA ASN A 50 -7.82 -12.50 -3.07
C ASN A 50 -6.68 -12.07 -4.00
N ASN A 51 -6.90 -11.06 -4.84
CA ASN A 51 -5.93 -10.55 -5.80
C ASN A 51 -5.14 -9.38 -5.22
N ILE A 52 -3.87 -9.30 -5.61
CA ILE A 52 -2.98 -8.18 -5.32
C ILE A 52 -2.56 -7.52 -6.62
N VAL A 53 -2.49 -6.19 -6.60
CA VAL A 53 -1.93 -5.38 -7.67
C VAL A 53 -1.06 -4.30 -7.04
N GLY A 54 0.09 -4.01 -7.64
CA GLY A 54 1.01 -3.01 -7.11
C GLY A 54 2.36 -3.04 -7.79
N GLY A 55 3.42 -2.81 -7.02
CA GLY A 55 4.76 -2.79 -7.58
C GLY A 55 5.87 -2.95 -6.57
N LEU A 56 6.98 -3.43 -7.11
CA LEU A 56 8.26 -3.59 -6.44
C LEU A 56 9.15 -2.40 -6.78
N PHE A 57 9.84 -1.90 -5.76
CA PHE A 57 10.92 -0.93 -5.89
C PHE A 57 12.19 -1.67 -5.48
N GLY A 58 13.00 -2.07 -6.45
CA GLY A 58 14.16 -2.94 -6.22
C GLY A 58 15.45 -2.25 -6.59
N ASP A 59 16.50 -2.46 -5.82
CA ASP A 59 17.83 -1.93 -6.12
C ASP A 59 18.62 -2.85 -7.09
N ASN A 60 18.07 -4.04 -7.39
CA ASN A 60 18.64 -5.02 -8.29
C ASN A 60 18.83 -4.43 -9.70
N ARG A 61 19.83 -4.94 -10.42
CA ARG A 61 20.12 -4.58 -11.84
C ARG A 61 20.31 -3.07 -12.08
N GLY A 62 20.76 -2.33 -11.07
CA GLY A 62 20.96 -0.89 -11.14
C GLY A 62 19.67 -0.09 -10.95
N GLY A 63 18.76 -0.64 -10.14
CA GLY A 63 17.48 -0.04 -9.78
C GLY A 63 16.36 -0.33 -10.77
N GLU A 64 15.28 -0.94 -10.30
CA GLU A 64 14.08 -1.21 -11.10
C GLU A 64 12.78 -0.88 -10.36
N PHE A 65 11.83 -0.33 -11.11
CA PHE A 65 10.41 -0.36 -10.76
C PHE A 65 9.78 -1.48 -11.56
N ASN A 66 9.04 -2.37 -10.90
CA ASN A 66 8.46 -3.53 -11.56
C ASN A 66 6.99 -3.65 -11.18
N SER A 67 6.10 -3.73 -12.17
CA SER A 67 4.69 -4.02 -11.92
C SER A 67 4.54 -5.43 -11.37
N VAL A 68 3.69 -5.59 -10.36
CA VAL A 68 3.43 -6.89 -9.76
C VAL A 68 1.94 -7.10 -9.61
N GLU A 69 1.49 -8.27 -10.05
CA GLU A 69 0.12 -8.72 -9.90
C GLU A 69 0.10 -10.16 -9.38
N GLY A 70 -1.01 -10.60 -8.82
CA GLY A 70 -1.16 -12.00 -8.44
C GLY A 70 -2.24 -12.23 -7.42
N THR A 71 -2.04 -13.24 -6.58
CA THR A 71 -2.96 -13.56 -5.49
C THR A 71 -2.25 -13.56 -4.14
N SER A 72 -3.02 -13.28 -3.09
CA SER A 72 -2.57 -13.33 -1.70
C SER A 72 -3.67 -13.88 -0.81
N ASN A 73 -3.28 -14.72 0.15
CA ASN A 73 -4.14 -15.14 1.25
C ASN A 73 -3.85 -14.39 2.57
N GLY A 74 -3.08 -13.29 2.49
CA GLY A 74 -2.64 -12.50 3.64
C GLY A 74 -1.43 -13.06 4.40
N SER A 75 -0.97 -14.28 4.08
CA SER A 75 0.25 -14.88 4.62
C SER A 75 1.30 -15.16 3.54
N PHE A 76 0.84 -15.60 2.37
CA PHE A 76 1.68 -15.91 1.22
C PHE A 76 1.14 -15.21 -0.01
N ASN A 77 2.06 -14.71 -0.83
CA ASN A 77 1.77 -14.07 -2.11
C ASN A 77 2.26 -14.99 -3.23
N ASN A 78 1.44 -15.15 -4.27
CA ASN A 78 1.83 -15.78 -5.52
C ASN A 78 1.79 -14.72 -6.61
N THR A 79 2.97 -14.23 -6.99
CA THR A 79 3.15 -13.02 -7.80
C THR A 79 3.65 -13.32 -9.20
N THR A 80 3.18 -12.54 -10.16
CA THR A 80 3.69 -12.45 -11.52
C THR A 80 4.25 -11.05 -11.73
N PHE A 81 5.47 -10.98 -12.24
CA PHE A 81 6.11 -9.71 -12.61
C PHE A 81 5.75 -9.35 -14.04
N GLY A 82 5.41 -8.07 -14.27
CA GLY A 82 4.99 -7.54 -15.56
C GLY A 82 6.03 -6.59 -16.16
N PRO A 83 5.59 -5.51 -16.83
CA PRO A 83 6.46 -4.42 -17.26
C PRO A 83 7.37 -3.92 -16.13
N PHE A 84 8.58 -3.52 -16.51
CA PHE A 84 9.53 -2.91 -15.60
C PHE A 84 10.22 -1.71 -16.26
N LEU A 85 10.76 -0.83 -15.43
CA LEU A 85 11.55 0.35 -15.80
C LEU A 85 12.86 0.32 -15.03
N TYR A 86 13.98 0.63 -15.69
CA TYR A 86 15.23 0.91 -14.99
C TYR A 86 15.14 2.30 -14.36
N ALA A 87 15.11 2.36 -13.03
CA ALA A 87 14.97 3.59 -12.27
C ALA A 87 16.33 4.23 -11.91
N GLY A 88 17.43 3.60 -12.30
CA GLY A 88 18.78 4.08 -12.04
C GLY A 88 19.27 3.78 -10.62
N ASN A 89 20.49 4.22 -10.31
CA ASN A 89 21.20 3.80 -9.09
C ASN A 89 20.93 4.69 -7.87
N ASP A 90 19.96 5.60 -7.94
CA ASP A 90 19.69 6.60 -6.89
C ASP A 90 18.87 6.02 -5.72
N PHE A 91 18.85 4.69 -5.58
CA PHE A 91 18.22 4.00 -4.45
C PHE A 91 18.99 4.32 -3.16
N PRO A 92 18.31 4.43 -2.00
CA PRO A 92 18.95 4.80 -0.74
C PRO A 92 20.09 3.84 -0.39
N ASN A 93 21.16 4.36 0.20
CA ASN A 93 22.20 3.52 0.79
C ASN A 93 21.68 2.85 2.08
N ILE A 94 22.40 1.85 2.58
CA ILE A 94 22.11 1.26 3.89
C ILE A 94 22.11 2.36 4.97
N GLY A 95 21.03 2.42 5.76
CA GLY A 95 20.81 3.44 6.78
C GLY A 95 20.12 4.71 6.28
N GLU A 96 19.91 4.85 4.97
CA GLU A 96 19.17 5.96 4.37
C GLU A 96 17.72 5.54 4.04
N SER A 97 16.91 6.50 3.60
CA SER A 97 15.53 6.27 3.21
C SER A 97 15.11 7.14 2.04
N ALA A 98 14.14 6.67 1.26
CA ALA A 98 13.53 7.43 0.17
C ALA A 98 12.01 7.29 0.18
N ASN A 99 11.34 8.24 -0.48
CA ASN A 99 9.89 8.21 -0.67
C ASN A 99 9.56 7.50 -1.97
N PHE A 100 8.62 6.55 -1.87
CA PHE A 100 8.04 5.86 -3.01
C PHE A 100 6.53 6.02 -2.96
N ASN A 101 5.92 6.05 -4.13
CA ASN A 101 4.51 6.27 -4.29
C ASN A 101 3.91 5.20 -5.18
N VAL A 102 2.75 4.70 -4.78
CA VAL A 102 1.89 3.86 -5.62
C VAL A 102 0.51 4.47 -5.67
N GLU A 103 0.10 4.90 -6.85
CA GLU A 103 -1.25 5.38 -7.13
C GLU A 103 -2.06 4.26 -7.79
N PHE A 104 -3.29 4.06 -7.32
CA PHE A 104 -4.27 3.13 -7.85
C PHE A 104 -5.49 3.91 -8.32
N GLU A 105 -5.71 3.95 -9.63
CA GLU A 105 -6.93 4.47 -10.23
C GLU A 105 -7.89 3.29 -10.47
N LEU A 106 -8.79 3.05 -9.54
CA LEU A 106 -9.80 1.99 -9.59
C LEU A 106 -10.96 2.46 -10.49
N GLY A 107 -10.87 2.14 -11.78
CA GLY A 107 -11.92 2.38 -12.77
C GLY A 107 -13.07 1.37 -12.66
N GLN A 108 -14.06 1.45 -13.55
CA GLN A 108 -15.20 0.51 -13.52
C GLN A 108 -14.84 -0.85 -14.13
N THR A 109 -13.90 -0.88 -15.08
CA THR A 109 -13.51 -2.08 -15.83
C THR A 109 -12.07 -2.49 -15.59
N GLU A 110 -11.22 -1.53 -15.23
CA GLU A 110 -9.79 -1.72 -15.08
C GLU A 110 -9.26 -0.85 -13.94
N THR A 111 -8.16 -1.30 -13.37
CA THR A 111 -7.35 -0.57 -12.41
C THR A 111 -6.06 -0.15 -13.09
N LYS A 112 -5.77 1.14 -13.10
CA LYS A 112 -4.45 1.65 -13.49
C LYS A 112 -3.59 1.83 -12.24
N VAL A 113 -2.36 1.39 -12.30
CA VAL A 113 -1.38 1.50 -11.23
C VAL A 113 -0.19 2.29 -11.71
N THR A 114 0.24 3.26 -10.91
CA THR A 114 1.41 4.10 -11.19
C THR A 114 2.37 4.03 -10.02
N LEU A 115 3.57 3.50 -10.28
CA LEU A 115 4.71 3.50 -9.36
C LEU A 115 5.54 4.74 -9.63
N SER A 116 5.93 5.47 -8.60
CA SER A 116 6.86 6.59 -8.74
C SER A 116 7.78 6.77 -7.54
N GLY A 117 8.94 7.34 -7.80
CA GLY A 117 10.02 7.52 -6.82
C GLY A 117 11.31 7.87 -7.55
N LEU A 118 12.27 8.51 -6.88
CA LEU A 118 13.59 8.79 -7.46
C LEU A 118 13.55 9.57 -8.80
N GLY A 119 12.49 10.33 -9.07
CA GLY A 119 12.29 11.05 -10.33
C GLY A 119 11.71 10.21 -11.47
N GLU A 120 11.48 8.91 -11.25
CA GLU A 120 11.03 7.95 -12.24
C GLU A 120 9.57 7.54 -12.05
N THR A 121 8.96 7.01 -13.10
CA THR A 121 7.55 6.59 -13.08
C THR A 121 7.27 5.43 -14.03
N LEU A 122 6.60 4.40 -13.52
CA LEU A 122 6.09 3.26 -14.29
C LEU A 122 4.58 3.15 -14.10
N SER A 123 3.81 3.10 -15.20
CA SER A 123 2.37 2.85 -15.16
C SER A 123 1.99 1.59 -15.93
N PHE A 124 1.00 0.87 -15.42
CA PHE A 124 0.37 -0.26 -16.08
C PHE A 124 -1.12 -0.35 -15.72
N THR A 125 -1.87 -1.15 -16.48
CA THR A 125 -3.31 -1.32 -16.30
C THR A 125 -3.65 -2.80 -16.22
N THR A 126 -4.65 -3.13 -15.42
CA THR A 126 -5.12 -4.50 -15.21
C THR A 126 -6.62 -4.57 -15.00
N ASN A 127 -7.21 -5.72 -15.31
CA ASN A 127 -8.58 -6.08 -14.92
C ASN A 127 -8.61 -7.16 -13.84
N ASN A 128 -7.47 -7.54 -13.27
CA ASN A 128 -7.33 -8.60 -12.26
C ASN A 128 -7.48 -8.07 -10.82
N PHE A 129 -8.36 -7.10 -10.61
CA PHE A 129 -8.58 -6.49 -9.29
C PHE A 129 -10.05 -6.12 -9.11
N ASP A 130 -10.68 -6.62 -8.04
CA ASP A 130 -12.10 -6.36 -7.75
C ASP A 130 -12.26 -5.23 -6.73
N ARG A 131 -12.57 -4.03 -7.24
CA ARG A 131 -12.79 -2.84 -6.41
C ARG A 131 -14.00 -2.92 -5.48
N THR A 132 -14.88 -3.90 -5.64
CA THR A 132 -16.09 -4.04 -4.81
C THR A 132 -15.85 -4.82 -3.53
N GLN A 133 -14.70 -5.49 -3.41
CA GLN A 133 -14.32 -6.20 -2.20
C GLN A 133 -13.83 -5.24 -1.10
N SER A 134 -13.51 -5.81 0.06
CA SER A 134 -12.76 -5.06 1.08
C SER A 134 -11.35 -4.83 0.57
N LEU A 135 -10.89 -3.58 0.58
CA LEU A 135 -9.60 -3.21 0.04
C LEU A 135 -8.61 -2.97 1.18
N SER A 136 -7.40 -3.48 1.03
CA SER A 136 -6.33 -3.32 2.02
C SER A 136 -5.01 -2.93 1.36
N LEU A 137 -4.23 -2.10 2.04
CA LEU A 137 -2.81 -1.94 1.75
C LEU A 137 -2.06 -3.17 2.25
N LEU A 138 -1.20 -3.74 1.42
CA LEU A 138 -0.25 -4.78 1.78
C LEU A 138 1.17 -4.35 1.40
N ILE A 139 2.07 -4.25 2.38
CA ILE A 139 3.50 -4.04 2.15
C ILE A 139 4.22 -5.34 2.50
N ALA A 140 4.99 -5.89 1.57
CA ALA A 140 5.66 -7.18 1.72
C ALA A 140 7.13 -7.11 1.33
N ARG A 141 7.88 -8.09 1.81
CA ARG A 141 9.23 -8.38 1.32
C ARG A 141 9.11 -9.34 0.15
N ASN A 142 9.98 -9.21 -0.83
CA ASN A 142 10.06 -10.14 -1.95
C ASN A 142 10.72 -11.46 -1.49
N HIS A 143 11.76 -11.36 -0.66
CA HIS A 143 12.42 -12.49 -0.01
C HIS A 143 12.51 -12.36 1.52
N PHE A 144 12.62 -13.50 2.21
CA PHE A 144 12.65 -13.55 3.67
C PHE A 144 13.87 -12.85 4.29
N TYR A 145 14.97 -12.77 3.54
CA TYR A 145 16.24 -12.23 4.04
C TYR A 145 16.36 -10.71 3.87
N GLU A 146 15.55 -10.09 3.00
CA GLU A 146 15.49 -8.65 2.76
C GLU A 146 15.02 -7.92 4.02
N ARG A 147 15.53 -6.70 4.20
CA ARG A 147 15.17 -5.86 5.35
C ARG A 147 15.01 -4.41 4.95
N TYR A 148 13.95 -3.80 5.46
CA TYR A 148 13.69 -2.38 5.34
C TYR A 148 12.87 -1.91 6.53
N ASP A 149 13.00 -0.62 6.83
CA ASP A 149 12.13 0.07 7.76
C ASP A 149 11.04 0.81 6.99
N ILE A 150 9.85 0.88 7.59
CA ILE A 150 8.77 1.73 7.12
C ILE A 150 8.73 2.92 8.06
N ASN A 151 9.32 4.04 7.68
CA ASN A 151 9.41 5.22 8.54
C ASN A 151 8.06 5.93 8.61
N SER A 152 7.35 6.02 7.48
CA SER A 152 6.00 6.57 7.41
C SER A 152 5.21 6.01 6.23
N ILE A 153 3.89 5.96 6.39
CA ILE A 153 2.94 5.71 5.31
C ILE A 153 1.85 6.77 5.38
N THR A 154 1.56 7.37 4.24
CA THR A 154 0.40 8.22 4.03
C THR A 154 -0.48 7.59 2.98
N VAL A 155 -1.76 7.40 3.30
CA VAL A 155 -2.78 6.97 2.34
C VAL A 155 -3.78 8.10 2.15
N THR A 156 -3.95 8.53 0.90
CA THR A 156 -5.02 9.47 0.52
C THR A 156 -5.94 8.81 -0.48
N SER A 157 -7.20 9.24 -0.50
CA SER A 157 -8.16 8.80 -1.49
C SER A 157 -9.17 9.91 -1.78
N ASN A 158 -9.79 9.89 -2.96
CA ASN A 158 -10.85 10.84 -3.34
C ASN A 158 -12.23 10.46 -2.78
N HIS A 159 -12.36 9.28 -2.16
CA HIS A 159 -13.45 8.97 -1.23
C HIS A 159 -13.35 9.82 0.04
N VAL A 160 -14.50 10.11 0.67
CA VAL A 160 -14.52 10.75 1.98
C VAL A 160 -14.05 9.74 3.03
N VAL A 161 -12.73 9.61 3.19
CA VAL A 161 -12.12 8.97 4.36
C VAL A 161 -12.22 9.99 5.51
N PRO A 162 -12.83 9.66 6.67
CA PRO A 162 -13.13 10.66 7.70
C PRO A 162 -11.94 11.45 8.27
N GLU A 163 -10.69 11.06 7.99
CA GLU A 163 -9.46 11.84 8.20
C GLU A 163 -8.31 11.11 7.46
N PRO A 164 -7.24 11.79 6.98
CA PRO A 164 -6.10 11.12 6.37
C PRO A 164 -5.42 10.18 7.37
N LEU A 165 -5.23 8.91 6.99
CA LEU A 165 -4.50 7.94 7.80
C LEU A 165 -2.99 8.18 7.63
N THR A 166 -2.37 8.91 8.56
CA THR A 166 -0.91 8.99 8.69
C THR A 166 -0.44 7.96 9.71
N ILE A 167 0.29 6.95 9.24
CA ILE A 167 0.88 5.92 10.09
C ILE A 167 2.37 6.23 10.26
N LEU A 168 2.76 6.61 11.48
CA LEU A 168 4.16 6.78 11.85
C LEU A 168 4.72 5.41 12.28
N GLY A 169 5.66 4.89 11.51
CA GLY A 169 6.35 3.66 11.85
C GLY A 169 7.42 3.94 12.89
N ALA A 170 7.09 3.82 14.17
CA ALA A 170 8.10 3.69 15.22
C ALA A 170 8.27 2.19 15.50
N GLY A 171 9.53 1.72 15.49
CA GLY A 171 9.92 0.32 15.56
C GLY A 171 9.07 -0.56 16.47
N THR A 172 8.64 -1.71 15.94
CA THR A 172 8.01 -2.84 16.66
C THR A 172 6.80 -2.50 17.54
N ALA A 173 5.58 -2.51 16.99
CA ALA A 173 4.42 -3.26 17.52
C ALA A 173 3.16 -3.05 16.65
N VAL A 174 2.51 -4.16 16.34
CA VAL A 174 1.19 -4.25 15.68
C VAL A 174 0.10 -3.87 16.68
N ALA A 175 -0.93 -3.13 16.21
CA ALA A 175 -2.37 -3.22 16.57
C ALA A 175 -3.03 -1.84 16.77
N PHE A 176 -3.84 -1.42 15.80
CA PHE A 176 -5.05 -0.63 16.07
C PHE A 176 -6.18 -1.18 15.23
N GLY A 177 -7.03 -2.00 15.86
CA GLY A 177 -8.36 -2.28 15.35
C GLY A 177 -9.22 -1.04 15.54
N ILE A 178 -9.56 -0.35 14.46
CA ILE A 178 -10.59 0.69 14.52
C ILE A 178 -11.96 0.01 14.55
N SER A 179 -12.45 -0.20 15.77
CA SER A 179 -13.85 -0.53 16.02
C SER A 179 -14.71 0.70 15.81
N PHE A 180 -15.52 0.76 14.75
CA PHE A 180 -16.60 1.73 14.65
C PHE A 180 -17.81 1.27 15.49
N LYS A 181 -18.28 2.12 16.41
CA LYS A 181 -19.68 2.26 16.93
C LYS A 181 -19.64 3.26 18.10
N ARG A 182 -20.58 4.19 18.30
CA ARG A 182 -21.86 4.57 17.69
C ARG A 182 -22.20 5.95 18.28
N LYS A 183 -22.81 6.83 17.48
CA LYS A 183 -23.35 8.13 17.94
C LYS A 183 -24.45 7.91 18.99
N VAL A 184 -24.26 8.40 20.21
CA VAL A 184 -25.33 8.49 21.23
C VAL A 184 -25.98 9.86 21.07
N ASN A 185 -27.19 9.89 20.51
CA ASN A 185 -28.04 11.08 20.59
C ASN A 185 -28.43 11.28 22.06
N GLN A 186 -28.00 12.40 22.66
CA GLN A 186 -28.57 12.87 23.91
C GLN A 186 -30.01 13.33 23.64
N SER A 187 -30.98 12.56 24.12
CA SER A 187 -32.36 13.02 24.22
C SER A 187 -32.41 14.18 25.23
N GLN A 188 -33.00 15.29 24.81
CA GLN A 188 -33.28 16.45 25.65
C GLN A 188 -34.08 16.04 26.90
N ASN A 189 -33.51 16.24 28.08
CA ASN A 189 -34.28 16.34 29.32
C ASN A 189 -34.37 17.81 29.71
N LYS A 190 -35.54 18.41 29.44
CA LYS A 190 -35.98 19.67 30.06
C LYS A 190 -36.10 19.46 31.58
N PRO A 191 -35.56 20.34 32.43
CA PRO A 191 -35.91 20.31 33.84
C PRO A 191 -37.25 21.02 34.04
N ASN A 192 -38.21 20.29 34.61
CA ASN A 192 -39.47 20.82 35.12
C ASN A 192 -39.23 21.43 36.51
N LYS A 193 -39.88 22.58 36.74
CA LYS A 193 -39.95 23.30 38.03
C LYS A 193 -40.56 22.45 39.15
N SER A 194 -40.05 22.65 40.37
CA SER A 194 -40.84 22.69 41.60
C SER A 194 -40.19 23.70 42.53
#